data_AF-A0A7X4HDY2-F1
#
_entry.id   AF-A0A7X4HDY2-F1
#
_cell.length_a   1.000
_cell.length_b   1.000
_cell.length_c   1.000
_cell.angle_alpha   90.00
_cell.angle_beta   90.00
_cell.angle_gamma   90.00
#
_symmetry.space_group_name_H-M   'P 1'
#
loop_
_entity.id
_entity.type
_entity.pdbx_description
1 polymer ?
#
loop_
_entity_poly.entity_id
_entity_poly.type
_entity_poly.pdbx_seq_one_letter_code
_entity_poly.pdbx_strand_id
1 'polypeptide(L)'
;MNVCLSDHPDRLELSIFRARGAFGTVAHGSAQEVYRYIKARTSRIGATGELRELLAKQGAGNLRTDDDVLREAASQVMLGRLFLLLGDQRPAMSPGAGIAEPPEAPPSPPKRPGMSPPPPLPPPRKPAVTEAPAPEPEITAALAQDVQAAALEQAAQDGTPFCEVCAKAAAEAQQSESESEGQA
;
A
#
# COMPACT_ATOMS: atom_id res chain seq x y z
N MET A 1 -16.14 3.02 15.07
CA MET A 1 -15.75 1.67 15.51
C MET A 1 -14.39 1.41 14.91
N ASN A 2 -13.44 0.91 15.68
CA ASN A 2 -12.07 0.67 15.22
C ASN A 2 -11.77 -0.82 15.34
N VAL A 3 -11.21 -1.42 14.29
CA VAL A 3 -10.77 -2.82 14.30
C VAL A 3 -9.26 -2.84 14.42
N CYS A 4 -8.74 -3.52 15.44
CA CYS A 4 -7.30 -3.66 15.66
C CYS A 4 -6.77 -4.83 14.83
N LEU A 5 -5.83 -4.54 13.94
CA LEU A 5 -5.22 -5.50 13.02
C LEU A 5 -3.81 -5.93 13.45
N SER A 6 -3.32 -5.54 14.64
CA SER A 6 -2.00 -5.92 15.19
C SER A 6 -1.88 -5.72 16.69
N ASP A 7 -1.27 -6.69 17.39
CA ASP A 7 -0.87 -6.64 18.82
C ASP A 7 0.63 -6.30 19.04
N HIS A 8 1.36 -5.98 17.97
CA HIS A 8 2.79 -5.61 18.00
C HIS A 8 2.95 -4.06 17.97
N PRO A 9 4.15 -3.47 18.19
CA PRO A 9 4.30 -2.08 18.67
C PRO A 9 3.61 -1.00 17.81
N ASP A 10 3.39 -1.30 16.53
CA ASP A 10 2.57 -0.51 15.62
C ASP A 10 1.12 -1.02 15.68
N ARG A 11 0.29 -0.39 16.51
CA ARG A 11 -1.13 -0.71 16.60
C ARG A 11 -1.81 -0.23 15.33
N LEU A 12 -2.23 -1.18 14.51
CA LEU A 12 -2.87 -0.89 13.24
C LEU A 12 -4.39 -0.88 13.42
N GLU A 13 -5.02 0.28 13.24
CA GLU A 13 -6.47 0.43 13.39
C GLU A 13 -7.14 0.79 12.07
N LEU A 14 -8.17 0.03 11.71
CA LEU A 14 -9.12 0.41 10.65
C LEU A 14 -10.23 1.26 11.28
N SER A 15 -10.30 2.54 10.91
CA SER A 15 -11.33 3.46 11.40
C SER A 15 -12.12 4.11 10.27
N ILE A 16 -13.39 4.37 10.54
CA ILE A 16 -14.30 5.15 9.68
C ILE A 16 -14.00 6.65 9.79
N PHE A 17 -13.35 7.05 10.89
CA PHE A 17 -13.00 8.44 11.13
C PHE A 17 -11.53 8.65 10.80
N ARG A 18 -11.25 9.72 10.07
CA ARG A 18 -9.89 10.22 9.92
C ARG A 18 -9.41 10.68 11.30
N ALA A 19 -8.44 9.98 11.88
CA ALA A 19 -7.95 10.33 13.20
C ALA A 19 -7.37 11.75 13.20
N ARG A 20 -7.88 12.62 14.07
CA ARG A 20 -7.24 13.89 14.43
C ARG A 20 -6.26 13.60 15.58
N GLY A 21 -5.05 13.15 15.28
CA GLY A 21 -4.06 12.78 16.29
C GLY A 21 -2.75 12.24 15.71
N ALA A 22 -1.86 11.75 16.58
CA ALA A 22 -0.54 11.20 16.26
C ALA A 22 -0.59 9.81 15.57
N PHE A 23 -1.53 9.64 14.64
CA PHE A 23 -1.63 8.43 13.84
C PHE A 23 -1.04 8.72 12.46
N GLY A 24 -0.07 7.91 12.04
CA GLY A 24 0.38 7.91 10.67
C GLY A 24 -0.70 7.33 9.77
N THR A 25 -1.07 8.03 8.70
CA THR A 25 -1.84 7.42 7.61
C THR A 25 -0.87 6.75 6.66
N VAL A 26 -1.05 5.44 6.41
CA VAL A 26 -0.26 4.74 5.41
C VAL A 26 -0.87 4.99 4.05
N ALA A 27 -0.15 5.70 3.19
CA ALA A 27 -0.51 5.83 1.79
C ALA A 27 -0.13 4.54 1.06
N HIS A 28 -1.05 4.03 0.24
CA HIS A 28 -0.83 2.88 -0.62
C HIS A 28 -1.03 3.31 -2.08
N GLY A 29 -0.25 2.76 -3.01
CA GLY A 29 -0.30 3.11 -4.42
C GLY A 29 -1.45 2.43 -5.16
N SER A 30 -2.01 1.35 -4.62
CA SER A 30 -3.13 0.63 -5.23
C SER A 30 -4.01 -0.12 -4.22
N ALA A 31 -5.27 -0.39 -4.62
CA ALA A 31 -6.17 -1.25 -3.86
C ALA A 31 -5.60 -2.67 -3.63
N GLN A 32 -4.79 -3.17 -4.57
CA GLN A 32 -4.19 -4.50 -4.46
C GLN A 32 -3.09 -4.56 -3.40
N GLU A 33 -2.30 -3.49 -3.26
CA GLU A 33 -1.34 -3.35 -2.17
C GLU A 33 -2.03 -3.30 -0.82
N VAL A 34 -3.10 -2.49 -0.69
CA VAL A 34 -3.91 -2.42 0.52
C VAL A 34 -4.48 -3.79 0.86
N TYR A 35 -5.05 -4.50 -0.11
CA TYR A 35 -5.59 -5.84 0.09
C TYR A 35 -4.52 -6.82 0.58
N ARG A 36 -3.34 -6.86 -0.06
CA ARG A 36 -2.24 -7.75 0.37
C ARG A 36 -1.78 -7.40 1.78
N TYR A 37 -1.72 -6.11 2.09
CA TYR A 37 -1.31 -5.60 3.39
C TYR A 37 -2.31 -5.99 4.50
N ILE A 38 -3.60 -5.73 4.29
CA ILE A 38 -4.68 -6.10 5.22
C ILE A 38 -4.70 -7.62 5.38
N LYS A 39 -4.67 -8.39 4.29
CA LYS A 39 -4.67 -9.86 4.30
C LYS A 39 -3.52 -10.42 5.14
N ALA A 40 -2.29 -9.94 4.93
CA ALA A 40 -1.12 -10.39 5.67
C ALA A 40 -1.23 -10.14 7.19
N ARG A 41 -1.93 -9.08 7.59
CA ARG A 41 -2.14 -8.71 9.00
C ARG A 41 -3.33 -9.42 9.62
N THR A 42 -4.47 -9.47 8.95
CA THR A 42 -5.69 -10.13 9.43
C THR A 42 -5.53 -11.63 9.55
N SER A 43 -4.80 -12.29 8.62
CA SER A 43 -4.58 -13.73 8.66
C SER A 43 -3.77 -14.19 9.87
N ARG A 44 -2.96 -13.32 10.48
CA ARG A 44 -2.19 -13.67 11.69
C ARG A 44 -3.01 -13.62 12.97
N ILE A 45 -4.08 -12.83 13.00
CA ILE A 45 -4.80 -12.46 14.23
C ILE A 45 -6.24 -12.96 14.22
N GLY A 46 -6.77 -13.35 13.05
CA GLY A 46 -8.16 -13.78 12.91
C GLY A 46 -9.17 -12.62 12.94
N ALA A 47 -8.74 -11.40 12.66
CA ALA A 47 -9.57 -10.18 12.72
C ALA A 47 -10.60 -10.04 11.57
N THR A 48 -10.76 -11.07 10.73
CA THR A 48 -11.71 -11.03 9.58
C THR A 48 -13.17 -10.94 10.03
N GLY A 49 -13.52 -11.52 11.19
CA GLY A 49 -14.86 -11.42 11.77
C GLY A 49 -15.23 -9.99 12.18
N GLU A 50 -14.33 -9.31 12.89
CA GLU A 50 -14.52 -7.90 13.28
C GLU A 50 -14.58 -6.97 12.06
N LEU A 51 -13.73 -7.24 11.06
CA LEU A 51 -13.73 -6.49 9.80
C LEU A 51 -15.05 -6.65 9.05
N ARG A 52 -15.61 -7.87 9.01
CA ARG A 52 -16.92 -8.15 8.43
C ARG A 52 -18.04 -7.40 9.15
N GLU A 53 -18.02 -7.35 10.48
CA GLU A 53 -19.01 -6.61 11.25
C GLU A 53 -18.89 -5.08 11.01
N LEU A 54 -17.67 -4.56 10.94
CA LEU A 54 -17.43 -3.15 10.63
C LEU A 54 -17.97 -2.79 9.23
N LEU A 55 -17.69 -3.60 8.22
CA LEU A 55 -18.16 -3.40 6.85
C LEU A 55 -19.69 -3.53 6.74
N ALA A 56 -20.29 -4.49 7.45
CA ALA A 56 -21.75 -4.64 7.51
C ALA A 56 -22.44 -3.38 8.06
N LYS A 57 -21.84 -2.73 9.08
CA LYS A 57 -22.33 -1.45 9.63
C LYS A 57 -22.21 -0.29 8.64
N GLN A 58 -21.27 -0.36 7.70
CA GLN A 58 -21.16 0.60 6.60
C GLN A 58 -22.11 0.31 5.43
N GLY A 59 -22.94 -0.73 5.54
CA GLY A 59 -23.88 -1.13 4.49
C GLY A 59 -23.25 -2.00 3.40
N ALA A 60 -22.03 -2.49 3.59
CA ALA A 60 -21.46 -3.50 2.69
C ALA A 60 -22.16 -4.84 2.92
N GLY A 61 -23.00 -5.23 1.97
CA GLY A 61 -23.69 -6.52 1.95
C GLY A 61 -23.00 -7.56 1.05
N ASN A 62 -23.45 -8.81 1.14
CA ASN A 62 -23.06 -9.91 0.24
C ASN A 62 -21.59 -10.37 0.29
N LEU A 63 -20.87 -10.12 1.37
CA LEU A 63 -19.51 -10.63 1.57
C LEU A 63 -19.60 -12.11 1.98
N ARG A 64 -19.49 -13.04 1.02
CA ARG A 64 -19.62 -14.49 1.31
C ARG A 64 -18.32 -15.10 1.80
N THR A 65 -17.20 -14.68 1.23
CA THR A 65 -15.88 -15.19 1.58
C THR A 65 -15.07 -14.14 2.35
N ASP A 66 -14.05 -14.58 3.08
CA ASP A 66 -13.12 -13.65 3.74
C ASP A 66 -12.31 -12.84 2.73
N ASP A 67 -12.05 -13.38 1.54
CA ASP A 67 -11.41 -12.64 0.46
C ASP A 67 -12.28 -11.49 -0.06
N ASP A 68 -13.60 -11.65 -0.10
CA ASP A 68 -14.53 -10.57 -0.44
C ASP A 68 -14.48 -9.45 0.60
N VAL A 69 -14.47 -9.82 1.90
CA VAL A 69 -14.35 -8.88 3.02
C VAL A 69 -13.07 -8.04 2.90
N LEU A 70 -11.95 -8.69 2.61
CA LEU A 70 -10.65 -8.02 2.47
C LEU A 70 -10.59 -7.12 1.23
N ARG A 71 -11.18 -7.56 0.11
CA ARG A 71 -11.23 -6.77 -1.12
C ARG A 71 -12.09 -5.53 -0.95
N GLU A 72 -13.24 -5.66 -0.28
CA GLU A 72 -14.12 -4.54 0.03
C GLU A 72 -13.46 -3.56 1.01
N ALA A 73 -12.81 -4.06 2.07
CA ALA A 73 -12.05 -3.21 2.98
C ALA A 73 -10.97 -2.39 2.25
N ALA A 74 -10.23 -3.03 1.34
CA ALA A 74 -9.20 -2.36 0.55
C ALA A 74 -9.80 -1.28 -0.38
N SER A 75 -10.93 -1.57 -1.01
CA SER A 75 -11.67 -0.60 -1.83
C SER A 75 -12.08 0.62 -1.00
N GLN A 76 -12.65 0.40 0.19
CA GLN A 76 -13.10 1.48 1.07
C GLN A 76 -11.94 2.34 1.61
N VAL A 77 -10.76 1.75 1.81
CA VAL A 77 -9.55 2.51 2.15
C VAL A 77 -9.12 3.42 1.01
N MET A 78 -9.10 2.91 -0.23
CA MET A 78 -8.74 3.72 -1.41
C MET A 78 -9.75 4.83 -1.68
N LEU A 79 -11.03 4.56 -1.41
CA LEU A 79 -12.10 5.56 -1.50
C LEU A 79 -12.08 6.57 -0.34
N GLY A 80 -11.17 6.42 0.63
CA GLY A 80 -11.05 7.30 1.80
C GLY A 80 -12.23 7.21 2.77
N ARG A 81 -13.01 6.13 2.70
CA ARG A 81 -14.12 5.83 3.64
C ARG A 81 -13.63 5.09 4.88
N LEU A 82 -12.55 4.33 4.72
CA LEU A 82 -11.80 3.73 5.80
C LEU A 82 -10.37 4.27 5.82
N PHE A 83 -9.81 4.33 7.01
CA PHE A 83 -8.45 4.78 7.24
C PHE A 83 -7.67 3.69 7.95
N LEU A 84 -6.49 3.36 7.41
CA LEU A 84 -5.47 2.56 8.07
C LEU A 84 -4.62 3.50 8.93
N LEU A 85 -4.76 3.40 10.23
CA LEU A 85 -4.04 4.19 11.21
C LEU A 85 -2.92 3.35 11.80
N LEU A 86 -1.68 3.83 11.71
CA LEU A 86 -0.57 3.32 12.52
C LEU A 86 -0.49 4.17 13.78
N GLY A 87 -0.80 3.56 14.92
CA GLY A 87 -0.55 4.13 16.23
C GLY A 87 0.75 3.58 16.81
N ASP A 88 1.62 4.46 17.30
CA ASP A 88 2.63 4.07 18.27
C ASP A 88 1.92 3.68 19.56
N GLN A 89 2.15 2.48 20.08
CA GLN A 89 1.78 2.16 21.47
C GLN A 89 2.55 3.10 22.40
N ARG A 90 1.96 4.26 22.74
CA ARG A 90 2.28 4.86 24.03
C ARG A 90 1.74 3.87 25.06
N PRO A 91 2.60 3.21 25.85
CA PRO A 91 2.13 2.27 26.86
C PRO A 91 1.09 3.02 27.69
N ALA A 92 -0.12 2.47 27.74
CA ALA A 92 -1.20 3.03 28.51
C ALA A 92 -0.75 3.09 29.97
N MET A 93 -0.20 4.22 30.39
CA MET A 93 -0.13 4.56 31.81
C MET A 93 -1.57 4.78 32.23
N SER A 94 -2.15 3.75 32.84
CA SER A 94 -3.42 3.79 33.53
C SER A 94 -3.53 5.06 34.40
N PRO A 95 -4.53 5.92 34.22
CA PRO A 95 -4.80 6.99 35.16
C PRO A 95 -5.56 6.38 36.35
N GLY A 96 -4.83 5.85 37.34
CA GLY A 96 -5.49 5.33 38.53
C GLY A 96 -4.66 4.42 39.43
N ALA A 97 -3.60 4.94 40.03
CA ALA A 97 -3.15 4.53 41.37
C ALA A 97 -2.25 5.61 41.93
N GLY A 98 -2.84 6.57 42.62
CA GLY A 98 -2.09 7.42 43.53
C GLY A 98 -1.54 6.57 44.67
N ILE A 99 -0.25 6.74 44.98
CA ILE A 99 0.31 7.12 46.27
C ILE A 99 1.82 7.31 46.04
N ALA A 100 2.34 8.39 46.61
CA ALA A 100 3.69 8.90 46.44
C ALA A 100 4.77 7.98 47.03
N GLU A 101 5.89 7.84 46.32
CA GLU A 101 7.22 7.74 46.93
C GLU A 101 8.31 8.12 45.90
N PRO A 102 9.11 9.18 46.14
CA PRO A 102 10.34 9.47 45.39
C PRO A 102 11.59 9.24 46.27
N PRO A 103 12.81 9.11 45.71
CA PRO A 103 13.23 8.41 44.49
C PRO A 103 14.37 7.40 44.79
N GLU A 104 14.36 6.21 44.18
CA GLU A 104 15.56 5.36 44.15
C GLU A 104 16.13 5.25 42.72
N ALA A 105 17.45 5.29 42.66
CA ALA A 105 18.23 5.75 41.52
C ALA A 105 18.11 4.83 40.28
N PRO A 106 18.21 5.38 39.06
CA PRO A 106 18.25 4.56 37.86
C PRO A 106 19.58 3.77 37.82
N PRO A 107 19.56 2.45 37.59
CA PRO A 107 20.76 1.73 37.23
C PRO A 107 21.26 2.25 35.88
N SER A 108 22.55 2.55 35.84
CA SER A 108 23.25 3.10 34.68
C SER A 108 23.12 2.16 33.47
N PRO A 109 22.87 2.68 32.25
CA PRO A 109 22.83 1.85 31.06
C PRO A 109 24.21 1.25 30.76
N PRO A 110 24.29 -0.01 30.31
CA PRO A 110 25.55 -0.61 29.89
C PRO A 110 26.15 0.16 28.70
N LYS A 111 27.42 0.54 28.83
CA LYS A 111 28.25 1.08 27.75
C LYS A 111 28.26 0.09 26.58
N ARG A 112 27.62 0.46 25.48
CA ARG A 112 27.77 -0.23 24.20
C ARG A 112 29.22 -0.08 23.72
N PRO A 113 29.90 -1.17 23.31
CA PRO A 113 31.16 -1.07 22.57
C PRO A 113 30.93 -0.28 21.29
N GLY A 114 31.82 0.68 21.01
CA GLY A 114 31.76 1.51 19.81
C GLY A 114 31.83 0.66 18.54
N MET A 115 30.77 0.69 17.76
CA MET A 115 30.81 0.22 16.38
C MET A 115 31.43 1.32 15.53
N SER A 116 32.49 0.94 14.82
CA SER A 116 33.27 1.78 13.92
C SER A 116 32.40 2.48 12.87
N PRO A 117 32.77 3.69 12.43
CA PRO A 117 32.11 4.34 11.30
C PRO A 117 32.27 3.49 10.02
N PRO A 118 31.24 3.46 9.14
CA PRO A 118 31.37 2.80 7.85
C PRO A 118 32.44 3.51 6.98
N PRO A 119 33.10 2.77 6.06
CA PRO A 119 34.09 3.35 5.17
C PRO A 119 33.46 4.43 4.26
N PRO A 120 34.24 5.44 3.84
CA PRO A 120 33.76 6.49 2.94
C PRO A 120 33.34 5.89 1.60
N LEU A 121 32.14 6.28 1.14
CA LEU A 121 31.64 5.96 -0.19
C LEU A 121 32.58 6.54 -1.27
N PRO A 122 32.81 5.83 -2.38
CA PRO A 122 33.58 6.36 -3.50
C PRO A 122 32.89 7.57 -4.14
N PRO A 123 33.64 8.56 -4.64
CA PRO A 123 33.05 9.74 -5.27
C PRO A 123 32.30 9.37 -6.57
N PRO A 124 31.22 10.10 -6.91
CA PRO A 124 30.47 9.88 -8.14
C PRO A 124 31.40 10.08 -9.34
N ARG A 125 31.48 9.07 -10.20
CA ARG A 125 32.13 9.18 -11.50
C ARG A 125 31.35 10.20 -12.33
N LYS A 126 32.00 11.32 -12.64
CA LYS A 126 31.53 12.26 -13.65
C LYS A 126 31.29 11.50 -14.97
N PRO A 127 30.14 11.62 -15.63
CA PRO A 127 29.96 11.06 -16.96
C PRO A 127 30.94 11.76 -17.92
N ALA A 128 31.71 10.96 -18.64
CA ALA A 128 32.50 11.42 -19.76
C ALA A 128 31.56 11.88 -20.87
N VAL A 129 31.72 13.13 -21.28
CA VAL A 129 31.07 13.74 -22.44
C VAL A 129 31.85 13.36 -23.69
N THR A 130 31.20 12.57 -24.55
CA THR A 130 31.45 12.38 -25.99
C THR A 130 30.07 11.91 -26.49
N GLU A 131 29.30 12.54 -27.38
CA GLU A 131 29.55 13.40 -28.53
C GLU A 131 28.20 14.11 -28.81
N ALA A 132 28.20 15.36 -29.26
CA ALA A 132 26.97 16.10 -29.59
C ALA A 132 26.49 15.77 -31.02
N PRO A 133 25.17 15.61 -31.21
CA PRO A 133 24.51 16.39 -32.27
C PRO A 133 23.11 16.94 -31.86
N ALA A 134 22.90 18.21 -32.25
CA ALA A 134 21.63 18.94 -32.45
C ALA A 134 20.71 19.23 -31.23
N PRO A 135 20.12 20.45 -31.16
CA PRO A 135 19.27 20.86 -30.04
C PRO A 135 17.90 20.18 -30.16
N GLU A 136 17.73 19.05 -29.48
CA GLU A 136 16.40 18.51 -29.20
C GLU A 136 15.76 19.36 -28.09
N PRO A 137 14.48 19.74 -28.23
CA PRO A 137 13.80 20.60 -27.26
C PRO A 137 13.87 19.94 -25.88
N GLU A 138 14.18 20.73 -24.84
CA GLU A 138 14.11 20.31 -23.45
C GLU A 138 12.67 19.90 -23.11
N ILE A 139 12.31 18.68 -23.45
CA ILE A 139 11.14 17.99 -22.93
C ILE A 139 11.47 17.71 -21.47
N THR A 140 11.13 18.67 -20.62
CA THR A 140 11.14 18.50 -19.16
C THR A 140 10.55 17.13 -18.82
N ALA A 141 11.14 16.40 -17.87
CA ALA A 141 10.73 15.04 -17.51
C ALA A 141 9.22 14.89 -17.21
N ALA A 142 8.51 15.99 -16.95
CA ALA A 142 7.06 16.06 -16.85
C ALA A 142 6.34 15.83 -18.20
N LEU A 143 6.75 16.48 -19.30
CA LEU A 143 6.13 16.24 -20.62
C LEU A 143 6.32 14.80 -21.09
N ALA A 144 7.45 14.17 -20.75
CA ALA A 144 7.72 12.79 -21.14
C ALA A 144 6.76 11.80 -20.45
N GLN A 145 6.28 12.11 -19.24
CA GLN A 145 5.32 11.29 -18.51
C GLN A 145 3.91 11.40 -19.10
N ASP A 146 3.49 12.60 -19.48
CA ASP A 146 2.17 12.82 -20.09
C ASP A 146 2.05 12.11 -21.45
N VAL A 147 3.10 12.17 -22.27
CA VAL A 147 3.16 11.45 -23.54
C VAL A 147 3.13 9.93 -23.34
N GLN A 148 3.84 9.44 -22.31
CA GLN A 148 3.83 8.01 -21.98
C GLN A 148 2.47 7.55 -21.45
N ALA A 149 1.79 8.37 -20.64
CA ALA A 149 0.46 8.07 -20.13
C ALA A 149 -0.57 7.98 -21.27
N ALA A 150 -0.56 8.95 -22.19
CA ALA A 150 -1.45 8.95 -23.35
C ALA A 150 -1.24 7.70 -24.24
N ALA A 151 0.01 7.28 -24.44
CA ALA A 151 0.32 6.07 -25.20
C ALA A 151 -0.23 4.79 -24.53
N LEU A 152 -0.20 4.71 -23.19
CA LEU A 152 -0.75 3.57 -22.45
C LEU A 152 -2.28 3.56 -22.46
N GLU A 153 -2.92 4.73 -22.38
CA GLU A 153 -4.38 4.87 -22.51
C GLU A 153 -4.85 4.40 -23.89
N GLN A 154 -4.13 4.79 -24.95
CA GLN A 154 -4.47 4.39 -26.31
C GLN A 154 -4.27 2.89 -26.52
N ALA A 155 -3.17 2.32 -26.02
CA ALA A 155 -2.94 0.86 -26.07
C ALA A 155 -4.02 0.06 -25.33
N ALA A 156 -4.56 0.60 -24.24
CA ALA A 156 -5.68 -0.03 -23.52
C ALA A 156 -7.00 0.05 -24.31
N GLN A 157 -7.26 1.16 -25.01
CA GLN A 157 -8.42 1.31 -25.90
C GLN A 157 -8.33 0.36 -27.09
N ASP A 158 -7.15 0.22 -27.68
CA ASP A 158 -6.89 -0.67 -28.82
C ASP A 158 -6.82 -2.16 -28.42
N GLY A 159 -6.93 -2.48 -27.11
CA GLY A 159 -6.87 -3.84 -26.62
C GLY A 159 -5.50 -4.50 -26.79
N THR A 160 -4.42 -3.71 -26.85
CA THR A 160 -3.07 -4.21 -27.07
C THR A 160 -2.60 -5.05 -25.88
N PRO A 161 -2.21 -6.32 -26.06
CA PRO A 161 -1.85 -7.20 -24.96
C PRO A 161 -0.45 -6.84 -24.42
N PHE A 162 -0.38 -6.54 -23.12
CA PHE A 162 0.89 -6.24 -22.42
C PHE A 162 1.67 -7.50 -22.00
N CYS A 163 1.09 -8.70 -22.15
CA CYS A 163 1.66 -9.95 -21.68
C CYS A 163 1.47 -11.09 -22.69
N GLU A 164 2.40 -12.06 -22.74
CA GLU A 164 2.31 -13.19 -23.68
C GLU A 164 1.03 -14.02 -23.52
N VAL A 165 0.55 -14.18 -22.28
CA VAL A 165 -0.71 -14.89 -22.00
C VAL A 165 -1.91 -14.12 -22.56
N CYS A 166 -1.89 -12.80 -22.40
CA CYS A 166 -2.90 -11.87 -22.91
C CYS A 166 -2.92 -11.88 -24.44
N ALA A 167 -1.74 -11.95 -25.07
CA ALA A 167 -1.61 -12.03 -26.53
C ALA A 167 -2.16 -13.33 -27.10
N LYS A 168 -1.94 -14.46 -26.41
CA LYS A 168 -2.53 -15.76 -26.80
C LYS A 168 -4.06 -15.71 -26.69
N ALA A 169 -4.60 -15.22 -25.58
CA ALA A 169 -6.05 -15.12 -25.39
C ALA A 169 -6.71 -14.20 -26.42
N ALA A 170 -6.08 -13.08 -26.78
CA ALA A 170 -6.58 -12.19 -27.83
C ALA A 170 -6.58 -12.85 -29.22
N ALA A 171 -5.55 -13.64 -29.54
CA ALA A 171 -5.48 -14.37 -30.81
C ALA A 171 -6.55 -15.48 -30.88
N GLU A 172 -6.79 -16.19 -29.79
CA GLU A 172 -7.83 -17.23 -29.71
C GLU A 172 -9.24 -16.63 -29.88
N ALA A 173 -9.51 -15.46 -29.31
CA ALA A 173 -10.78 -14.74 -29.48
C ALA A 173 -11.00 -14.34 -30.95
N GLN A 174 -10.00 -13.74 -31.61
CA GLN A 174 -10.09 -13.33 -33.02
C GLN A 174 -10.30 -14.51 -33.98
N GLN A 175 -9.70 -15.67 -33.68
CA GLN A 175 -9.90 -16.90 -34.47
C GLN A 175 -11.34 -17.41 -34.35
N SER A 176 -11.93 -17.37 -33.16
CA SER A 176 -13.31 -17.80 -32.96
C SER A 176 -14.36 -16.89 -33.61
N GLU A 177 -14.07 -15.58 -33.71
CA GLU A 177 -14.94 -14.60 -34.37
C GLU A 177 -14.91 -14.74 -35.90
N SER A 178 -13.73 -14.96 -36.48
CA SER A 178 -13.60 -15.15 -37.94
C SER A 178 -14.14 -16.50 -38.43
N GLU A 179 -14.19 -17.53 -37.59
CA GLU A 179 -14.83 -18.82 -37.93
C GLU A 179 -16.37 -18.73 -37.90
N SER A 180 -16.94 -17.82 -37.10
CA SER A 180 -18.38 -17.57 -37.04
C SER A 180 -18.89 -16.66 -38.16
N GLU A 181 -18.05 -15.80 -38.72
CA GLU A 181 -18.42 -14.86 -39.80
C GLU A 181 -18.34 -15.47 -41.21
N GLY A 182 -17.67 -16.62 -41.36
CA GLY A 182 -17.60 -17.39 -42.61
C GLY A 182 -18.71 -18.42 -42.81
N GLN A 183 -19.69 -18.50 -41.90
CA GLN A 183 -20.76 -19.50 -41.91
C GLN A 183 -22.17 -18.87 -42.01
N ALA A 184 -22.25 -17.68 -42.61
CA ALA A 184 -23.49 -16.99 -42.98
C ALA A 184 -23.67 -16.93 -44.50
#